data_AF-A0A1N7NVE8-F1
#
_entry.id   AF-A0A1N7NVE8-F1
#
_cell.length_a   1.000
_cell.length_b   1.000
_cell.length_c   1.000
_cell.angle_alpha   90.00
_cell.angle_beta   90.00
_cell.angle_gamma   90.00
#
_symmetry.space_group_name_H-M   'P 1'
#
loop_
_entity.id
_entity.type
_entity.pdbx_description
1 polymer ?
#
loop_
_entity_poly.entity_id
_entity_poly.type
_entity_poly.pdbx_seq_one_letter_code
_entity_poly.pdbx_strand_id
1 'polypeptide(L)' 'MRLTVSLLLVPICLLLAGCTDPDTYPLSGDSCGPDDPVQDVVIADCAPQP' A
#
# COMPACT_ATOMS: atom_id res chain seq x y z
N MET A 1 22.61 25.88 -4.20
CA MET A 1 22.21 24.94 -3.13
C MET A 1 20.72 24.96 -2.81
N ARG A 2 20.04 26.13 -2.74
CA ARG A 2 18.59 26.19 -2.49
C ARG A 2 17.73 25.66 -3.64
N LEU A 3 18.06 26.04 -4.88
CA LEU A 3 17.31 25.63 -6.08
C LEU A 3 17.36 24.11 -6.34
N THR A 4 18.51 23.49 -6.05
CA THR A 4 18.73 22.05 -6.24
C THR A 4 17.92 21.18 -5.28
N VAL A 5 17.67 21.66 -4.05
CA VAL A 5 16.84 20.94 -3.07
C VAL A 5 15.36 20.98 -3.47
N SER A 6 14.87 22.15 -3.91
CA SER A 6 13.49 22.28 -4.40
C SER A 6 13.22 21.42 -5.64
N LEU A 7 14.20 21.29 -6.54
CA LEU A 7 14.08 20.46 -7.74
C LEU A 7 13.96 18.96 -7.43
N LEU A 8 14.59 18.50 -6.34
CA LEU A 8 14.55 17.09 -5.92
C LEU A 8 13.27 16.74 -5.15
N LEU A 9 12.65 17.71 -4.46
CA LEU A 9 11.49 17.47 -3.60
C LEU A 9 10.21 17.13 -4.39
N VAL A 10 10.01 17.80 -5.53
CA VAL A 10 8.82 17.63 -6.39
C VAL A 10 8.64 16.18 -6.87
N PRO A 11 9.64 15.51 -7.48
CA PRO A 11 9.48 14.13 -7.93
C PRO A 11 9.27 13.15 -6.76
N ILE A 12 9.86 13.41 -5.59
CA ILE A 12 9.67 12.56 -4.40
C ILE A 12 8.21 12.57 -3.96
N CYS A 13 7.57 13.75 -3.88
CA CYS A 13 6.16 13.86 -3.54
C CYS A 13 5.25 13.16 -4.55
N LEU A 14 5.59 13.19 -5.84
CA LEU A 14 4.84 12.49 -6.90
C LEU A 14 4.93 10.97 -6.77
N LEU A 15 6.08 10.43 -6.35
CA LEU A 15 6.25 9.00 -6.09
C LEU A 15 5.46 8.52 -4.86
N LEU A 16 5.28 9.39 -3.87
CA LEU A 16 4.49 9.11 -2.66
C LEU A 16 2.97 9.27 -2.88
N ALA A 17 2.55 9.92 -3.96
CA ALA A 17 1.15 10.20 -4.25
C ALA A 17 0.42 9.07 -5.00
N GLY A 18 1.01 7.86 -5.08
CA GLY A 18 0.34 6.68 -5.62
C GLY A 18 -0.83 6.26 -4.74
N CYS A 19 -2.01 6.83 -4.98
CA CYS A 19 -3.25 6.33 -4.38
C CYS A 19 -3.51 4.92 -4.93
N THR A 20 -3.71 3.98 -4.02
CA THR A 20 -4.19 2.64 -4.37
C THR A 20 -5.70 2.71 -4.52
N ASP A 21 -6.25 1.94 -5.46
CA ASP A 21 -7.69 1.77 -5.58
C ASP A 21 -8.20 1.06 -4.32
N PRO A 22 -9.10 1.68 -3.52
CA PRO A 22 -9.53 1.11 -2.25
C PRO A 22 -10.34 -0.19 -2.42
N ASP A 23 -10.88 -0.45 -3.61
CA ASP A 23 -11.74 -1.60 -3.87
C ASP A 23 -10.94 -2.82 -4.38
N THR A 24 -9.62 -2.68 -4.58
CA THR A 24 -8.78 -3.79 -5.08
C THR A 24 -7.46 -3.92 -4.32
N TYR A 25 -6.91 -5.14 -4.26
CA TYR A 25 -5.62 -5.37 -3.66
C TYR A 25 -4.49 -4.79 -4.50
N PRO A 26 -3.57 -3.98 -3.94
CA PRO A 26 -2.56 -3.28 -4.72
C PRO A 26 -1.49 -4.19 -5.33
N LEU A 27 -1.37 -5.44 -4.86
CA LEU A 27 -0.38 -6.40 -5.36
C LEU A 27 -0.94 -7.35 -6.43
N SER A 28 -2.18 -7.84 -6.27
CA SER A 28 -2.79 -8.78 -7.20
C SER A 28 -3.81 -8.15 -8.14
N GLY A 29 -4.41 -7.02 -7.76
CA GLY A 29 -5.52 -6.38 -8.47
C GLY A 29 -6.88 -7.04 -8.25
N ASP A 30 -6.97 -8.05 -7.38
CA ASP A 30 -8.23 -8.72 -7.07
C ASP A 30 -9.19 -7.78 -6.31
N SER A 31 -10.50 -7.96 -6.50
CA SER A 31 -11.52 -7.19 -5.78
C SER A 31 -11.51 -7.53 -4.30
N CYS A 32 -11.55 -6.50 -3.46
CA CYS A 32 -11.90 -6.64 -2.04
C CYS A 32 -13.42 -6.87 -1.95
N GLY A 33 -13.86 -7.77 -1.06
CA GLY A 33 -15.26 -8.15 -0.94
C GLY A 33 -15.64 -8.69 0.44
N PRO A 34 -16.95 -8.81 0.72
CA PRO A 34 -17.43 -9.34 2.00
C PRO A 34 -17.10 -10.82 2.20
N ASP A 35 -16.92 -11.57 1.11
CA ASP A 35 -16.57 -13.00 1.12
C ASP A 35 -15.06 -13.25 1.05
N ASP A 36 -14.25 -12.21 1.26
CA ASP A 36 -12.80 -12.32 1.18
C ASP A 36 -12.24 -13.17 2.35
N PRO A 37 -11.39 -14.18 2.09
CA PRO A 37 -10.79 -15.01 3.13
C PRO A 37 -10.04 -14.21 4.21
N VAL A 38 -9.57 -12.99 3.90
CA VAL A 38 -8.90 -12.12 4.88
C VAL A 38 -9.79 -11.79 6.08
N GLN A 39 -11.12 -11.83 5.90
CA GLN A 39 -12.08 -11.55 6.97
C GLN A 39 -12.06 -12.61 8.07
N ASP A 40 -11.63 -13.83 7.74
CA ASP A 40 -11.53 -14.95 8.68
C ASP A 40 -10.13 -15.06 9.32
N VAL A 41 -9.15 -14.26 8.88
CA VAL A 41 -7.79 -14.28 9.41
C VAL A 41 -7.74 -13.60 10.78
N VAL A 42 -7.25 -14.33 11.79
CA VAL A 42 -6.99 -13.76 13.12
C VAL A 42 -5.50 -13.45 13.27
N ILE A 43 -5.15 -12.46 14.10
CA ILE A 43 -3.75 -12.05 14.32
C ILE A 43 -2.84 -13.23 14.74
N ALA A 44 -3.40 -14.24 15.38
CA ALA A 44 -2.68 -15.47 15.75
C ALA A 44 -2.17 -16.27 14.54
N ASP A 45 -2.84 -16.20 13.39
CA ASP A 45 -2.43 -16.88 12.15
C ASP A 45 -1.15 -16.28 11.55
N CYS A 46 -0.86 -15.02 11.90
CA CYS A 46 0.33 -14.28 11.46
C CYS A 46 1.50 -14.38 12.46
N ALA A 47 1.37 -15.19 13.52
CA ALA A 47 2.45 -15.37 14.48
C ALA A 47 3.65 -16.09 13.81
N PRO A 48 4.90 -15.60 14.03
CA PRO A 48 6.08 -16.29 13.56
C PRO A 48 6.07 -17.75 14.04
N GLN A 49 6.11 -18.69 13.10
CA GLN A 49 6.22 -20.10 13.42
C GLN A 49 7.65 -20.35 13.95
N PRO A 50 7.82 -21.22 14.98
CA PRO A 50 9.12 -21.50 15.60
C PRO A 50 10.10 -22.20 14.64
#